data_AF-A0A2K3URP8-F1
#
_entry.id   AF-A0A2K3URP8-F1
#
_cell.length_a   1.000
_cell.length_b   1.000
_cell.length_c   1.000
_cell.angle_alpha   90.00
_cell.angle_beta   90.00
_cell.angle_gamma   90.00
#
_symmetry.space_group_name_H-M   'P 1'
#
loop_
_entity.id
_entity.type
_entity.pdbx_description
1 polymer ?
#
loop_
_entity_poly.entity_id
_entity_poly.type
_entity_poly.pdbx_seq_one_letter_code
_entity_poly.pdbx_strand_id
1 'polypeptide(L)' 'MTHTATRPKITPQERARRQDAVKAGRSSVRLEGFVLDETVEAIYARFVEGELELPEMIAQVRAHAGLAG' A
#
# COMPACT_ATOMS: atom_id res chain seq x y z
N MET A 1 -27.45 3.86 6.26
CA MET A 1 -26.58 4.02 7.45
C MET A 1 -25.35 3.15 7.24
N THR A 2 -24.30 3.68 6.60
CA THR A 2 -23.04 2.94 6.44
C THR A 2 -22.28 3.01 7.76
N HIS A 3 -22.27 1.90 8.49
CA HIS A 3 -21.39 1.74 9.64
C HIS A 3 -19.95 1.70 9.10
N THR A 4 -19.19 2.77 9.29
CA THR A 4 -17.73 2.73 9.14
C THR A 4 -17.22 1.89 10.31
N ALA A 5 -17.12 0.57 10.11
CA ALA A 5 -16.50 -0.29 11.09
C ALA A 5 -15.05 0.18 11.26
N THR A 6 -14.72 0.76 12.42
CA THR A 6 -13.36 1.14 12.77
C THR A 6 -12.50 -0.12 12.77
N ARG A 7 -11.69 -0.30 11.73
CA ARG A 7 -10.78 -1.44 11.62
C ARG A 7 -9.83 -1.43 12.82
N PRO A 8 -9.55 -2.59 13.46
CA PRO A 8 -8.55 -2.66 14.52
C PRO A 8 -7.23 -2.08 14.02
N LYS A 9 -6.60 -1.21 14.81
CA LYS A 9 -5.28 -0.68 14.48
C LYS A 9 -4.29 -1.83 14.41
N ILE A 10 -3.47 -1.87 13.36
CA ILE A 10 -2.37 -2.85 13.23
C ILE A 10 -1.33 -2.62 14.33
N THR A 11 -0.58 -3.67 14.68
CA THR A 11 0.47 -3.58 15.70
C THR A 11 1.66 -2.77 15.17
N PRO A 12 2.49 -2.18 16.06
CA PRO A 12 3.74 -1.54 15.65
C PRO A 12 4.68 -2.47 14.88
N GLN A 13 4.72 -3.76 15.26
CA GLN A 13 5.50 -4.78 14.56
C GLN A 13 4.99 -5.00 13.13
N GLU A 14 3.67 -5.08 12.95
CA GLU A 14 3.07 -5.22 11.62
C GLU A 14 3.31 -3.98 10.76
N ARG A 15 3.20 -2.78 11.34
CA ARG A 15 3.53 -1.53 10.66
C ARG A 15 4.98 -1.53 10.18
N ALA A 16 5.93 -1.90 11.05
CA ALA A 16 7.35 -2.00 10.67
C ALA A 16 7.58 -3.02 9.55
N ARG A 17 6.96 -4.20 9.65
CA ARG A 17 7.02 -5.23 8.58
C ARG A 17 6.53 -4.68 7.24
N ARG A 18 5.38 -3.99 7.23
CA ARG A 18 4.82 -3.37 6.02
C ARG A 18 5.73 -2.27 5.46
N GLN A 19 6.35 -1.46 6.32
CA GLN A 19 7.31 -0.44 5.91
C GLN A 19 8.52 -1.03 5.20
N ASP A 20 9.10 -2.10 5.76
CA ASP A 20 10.25 -2.77 5.17
C ASP A 20 9.89 -3.40 3.82
N ALA A 21 8.72 -4.03 3.71
CA ALA A 21 8.22 -4.60 2.45
C ALA A 21 8.06 -3.53 1.35
N VAL A 22 7.41 -2.39 1.68
CA VAL A 22 7.24 -1.27 0.73
C VAL A 22 8.59 -0.68 0.35
N LYS A 23 9.50 -0.49 1.31
CA LYS A 23 10.86 0.02 1.05
C LYS A 23 11.63 -0.91 0.12
N ALA A 24 11.57 -2.22 0.33
CA ALA A 24 12.23 -3.22 -0.51
C ALA A 24 11.67 -3.19 -1.94
N GLY A 25 10.34 -3.22 -2.11
CA GLY A 25 9.68 -3.12 -3.42
C GLY A 25 10.07 -1.84 -4.16
N ARG A 26 9.98 -0.68 -3.49
CA ARG A 26 10.40 0.60 -4.06
C ARG A 26 11.87 0.63 -4.46
N SER A 27 12.75 0.03 -3.66
CA SER A 27 14.18 -0.04 -3.97
C SER A 27 14.44 -0.91 -5.20
N SER A 28 13.72 -2.03 -5.35
CA SER A 28 13.79 -2.87 -6.55
C SER A 28 13.43 -2.08 -7.81
N VAL A 29 12.32 -1.36 -7.79
CA VAL A 29 11.87 -0.50 -8.91
C VAL A 29 12.91 0.57 -9.25
N ARG A 30 13.54 1.18 -8.24
CA ARG A 30 14.61 2.17 -8.44
C ARG A 30 15.88 1.59 -9.05
N LEU A 31 16.23 0.34 -8.74
CA LEU A 31 17.38 -0.34 -9.36
C LEU A 31 17.20 -0.52 -10.87
N GLU A 32 15.96 -0.61 -11.33
CA GLU A 32 15.62 -0.67 -12.76
C GLU A 32 15.57 0.72 -13.42
N GLY A 33 15.84 1.80 -12.68
CA GLY A 33 15.82 3.18 -13.19
C GLY A 33 14.46 3.86 -13.15
N PHE A 34 13.45 3.25 -12.49
CA PHE A 34 12.11 3.79 -12.38
C PHE A 34 11.83 4.44 -11.03
N VAL A 35 10.84 5.33 -10.99
CA VAL A 35 10.31 5.93 -9.76
C VAL A 35 8.80 5.69 -9.75
N LEU A 36 8.26 5.33 -8.59
CA LEU A 36 6.82 5.16 -8.42
C LEU A 36 6.12 6.52 -8.51
N ASP A 37 4.90 6.53 -9.04
CA ASP A 37 4.07 7.72 -9.02
C ASP A 37 3.60 8.07 -7.59
N GLU A 38 3.24 9.32 -7.38
CA GLU A 38 2.82 9.83 -6.07
C GLU A 38 1.52 9.18 -5.54
N THR A 39 0.62 8.79 -6.44
CA THR A 39 -0.64 8.12 -6.06
C THR A 39 -0.37 6.72 -5.53
N VAL A 40 0.53 5.96 -6.17
CA VAL A 40 0.94 4.63 -5.68
C VAL A 40 1.72 4.74 -4.37
N GLU A 41 2.60 5.72 -4.21
CA GLU A 41 3.27 5.98 -2.92
C GLU A 41 2.24 6.28 -1.81
N ALA A 42 1.19 7.05 -2.09
CA ALA A 42 0.10 7.31 -1.14
C ALA A 42 -0.71 6.04 -0.80
N ILE A 43 -0.99 5.18 -1.79
CA ILE A 43 -1.66 3.89 -1.56
C ILE A 43 -0.82 3.00 -0.63
N TYR A 44 0.51 2.92 -0.84
CA TYR A 44 1.40 2.16 0.03
C TYR A 44 1.50 2.75 1.45
N ALA A 45 1.48 4.08 1.59
CA ALA A 45 1.44 4.72 2.91
C ALA A 45 0.20 4.30 3.71
N ARG A 46 -0.98 4.28 3.06
CA ARG A 46 -2.23 3.82 3.68
C ARG A 46 -2.19 2.34 4.06
N PHE A 47 -1.58 1.49 3.25
CA PHE A 47 -1.32 0.09 3.60
C PHE A 47 -0.40 -0.04 4.82
N VAL A 48 0.67 0.75 4.88
CA VAL A 48 1.60 0.79 6.01
C VAL A 48 0.92 1.21 7.30
N GLU A 49 0.03 2.21 7.26
CA GLU A 49 -0.70 2.68 8.45
C GLU A 49 -1.89 1.77 8.85
N GLY A 50 -2.15 0.72 8.08
CA GLY A 50 -3.23 -0.23 8.35
C GLY A 50 -4.61 0.25 7.90
N GLU A 51 -4.69 1.29 7.08
CA GLU A 51 -5.95 1.73 6.46
C GLU A 51 -6.40 0.80 5.33
N LEU A 52 -5.47 0.03 4.76
CA LEU A 52 -5.70 -0.96 3.73
C LEU A 52 -5.14 -2.32 4.15
N GLU A 53 -5.84 -3.39 3.79
CA GLU A 53 -5.28 -4.74 3.70
C GLU A 53 -4.60 -4.94 2.35
N LEU A 54 -3.76 -5.97 2.27
CA LEU A 54 -3.02 -6.30 1.06
C LEU A 54 -3.90 -6.42 -0.20
N PRO A 55 -5.07 -7.10 -0.19
CA PRO A 55 -5.93 -7.17 -1.37
C PRO A 55 -6.48 -5.81 -1.81
N GLU A 56 -6.81 -4.94 -0.85
CA GLU A 56 -7.34 -3.59 -1.13
C GLU A 56 -6.26 -2.69 -1.72
N MET A 57 -5.04 -2.78 -1.18
CA MET A 57 -3.87 -2.10 -1.74
C MET A 57 -3.59 -2.56 -3.17
N ILE A 58 -3.56 -3.88 -3.43
CA ILE A 58 -3.33 -4.42 -4.78
C ILE A 58 -4.43 -3.95 -5.74
N ALA A 59 -5.69 -4.02 -5.33
CA ALA A 59 -6.82 -3.58 -6.15
C ALA A 59 -6.70 -2.09 -6.53
N GLN A 60 -6.33 -1.23 -5.58
CA GLN A 60 -6.16 0.21 -5.84
C GLN A 60 -4.98 0.49 -6.77
N VAL A 61 -3.83 -0.16 -6.57
CA VAL A 61 -2.67 -0.02 -7.47
C VAL A 61 -3.03 -0.49 -8.88
N ARG A 62 -3.70 -1.63 -9.01
CA ARG A 62 -4.15 -2.13 -10.33
C ARG A 62 -5.14 -1.18 -10.99
N ALA A 63 -6.10 -0.66 -10.24
CA ALA A 63 -7.06 0.31 -10.77
C ALA A 63 -6.35 1.59 -11.26
N HIS A 64 -5.38 2.11 -10.49
CA HIS A 64 -4.60 3.27 -10.89
C HIS A 64 -3.78 3.00 -12.16
N ALA A 65 -3.20 1.80 -12.29
CA ALA A 65 -2.45 1.37 -13.45
C ALA A 65 -3.32 0.99 -14.68
N GLY A 66 -4.64 1.12 -14.61
CA GLY A 66 -5.55 0.72 -15.69
C GLY A 66 -5.70 -0.79 -15.88
N LEU A 67 -5.35 -1.59 -14.86
CA LEU A 67 -5.37 -3.06 -14.84
C LEU A 67 -6.56 -3.64 -14.04
N ALA A 68 -7.60 -2.83 -13.83
CA ALA A 68 -8.86 -3.28 -13.25
C ALA A 68 -9.70 -3.97 -14.33
N GLY A 69 -9.61 -5.29 -14.37
CA GLY A 69 -10.39 -6.19 -15.23
C GLY A 69 -10.60 -7.52 -14.54
#